data_AF-A0A7T1GPZ3-F1
#
_entry.id   AF-A0A7T1GPZ3-F1
#
_cell.length_a   1.000
_cell.length_b   1.000
_cell.length_c   1.000
_cell.angle_alpha   90.00
_cell.angle_beta   90.00
_cell.angle_gamma   90.00
#
_symmetry.space_group_name_H-M   'P 1'
#
loop_
_entity.id
_entity.type
_entity.pdbx_description
1 polymer ?
#
loop_
_entity_poly.entity_id
_entity_poly.type
_entity_poly.pdbx_seq_one_letter_code
_entity_poly.pdbx_strand_id
1 'polypeptide(L)'
;MPLGLLHQVGHNANWNIESFLSERCGDGLVLSPLHQALPTIEKLAPATRAASLFDPQFYLPNSRKRKLLSYPFFPEQASGGFQTGTFAEHSSQVAQACVDFQIDQGFRKIVVPTRFLKEMYPEYFQMQEEFSVNPFLAVAGNRPLCLSLAVKASMIRHASWRRMLLDWITHFHQVDELYLMYEFERDTKQVQDADFLRETLRFFREVMGTGLQLTIGYTNTEGLLYSAIGDPNITMGAFENTRIFSEDKFVESDGAVRGPKARIYLAGLLNWVQFEDAQRIRTLAPEIWRQVYHPTEWAENALSQAVEPTFNQPALYKHYFLNMQAHVNELRAMSLDERRSMLKRRVAHAQRMYQALESRLPLERHGRNGHLASWAEALETF
;
A
#
# COMPACT_ATOMS: atom_id res chain seq x y z
N MET A 1 -6.15 -8.49 -16.40
CA MET A 1 -6.43 -7.04 -16.25
C MET A 1 -5.12 -6.30 -16.46
N PRO A 2 -5.12 -5.06 -16.97
CA PRO A 2 -3.90 -4.26 -17.07
C PRO A 2 -3.43 -3.81 -15.68
N LEU A 3 -2.12 -3.52 -15.53
CA LEU A 3 -1.49 -2.95 -14.33
C LEU A 3 -2.36 -1.84 -13.70
N GLY A 4 -2.81 -2.02 -12.47
CA GLY A 4 -3.71 -1.09 -11.77
C GLY A 4 -3.00 -0.23 -10.71
N LEU A 5 -3.59 0.91 -10.36
CA LEU A 5 -3.14 1.81 -9.31
C LEU A 5 -4.31 2.19 -8.40
N LEU A 6 -4.30 1.72 -7.16
CA LEU A 6 -5.33 2.05 -6.18
C LEU A 6 -4.80 3.06 -5.15
N HIS A 7 -5.67 3.92 -4.62
CA HIS A 7 -5.32 4.74 -3.47
C HIS A 7 -5.47 3.94 -2.17
N GLN A 8 -4.40 3.77 -1.39
CA GLN A 8 -4.50 3.33 0.00
C GLN A 8 -5.00 4.49 0.86
N VAL A 9 -6.28 4.50 1.21
CA VAL A 9 -6.92 5.67 1.81
C VAL A 9 -6.65 5.75 3.32
N GLY A 10 -5.99 6.84 3.72
CA GLY A 10 -5.59 7.09 5.11
C GLY A 10 -6.40 8.17 5.83
N HIS A 11 -5.74 8.79 6.81
CA HIS A 11 -6.16 10.09 7.34
C HIS A 11 -6.25 11.13 6.21
N ASN A 12 -7.07 12.17 6.36
CA ASN A 12 -7.42 13.12 5.29
C ASN A 12 -7.88 12.42 4.00
N ALA A 13 -8.77 11.42 4.16
CA ALA A 13 -9.29 10.58 3.08
C ALA A 13 -9.85 11.37 1.89
N ASN A 14 -10.34 12.60 2.11
CA ASN A 14 -10.83 13.46 1.03
C ASN A 14 -9.76 13.76 -0.01
N TRP A 15 -8.47 13.79 0.33
CA TRP A 15 -7.40 14.03 -0.64
C TRP A 15 -7.30 12.90 -1.68
N ASN A 16 -7.37 11.65 -1.23
CA ASN A 16 -7.40 10.47 -2.09
C ASN A 16 -8.71 10.43 -2.90
N ILE A 17 -9.86 10.67 -2.25
CA ILE A 17 -11.18 10.60 -2.88
C ILE A 17 -11.32 11.69 -3.96
N GLU A 18 -10.94 12.94 -3.67
CA GLU A 18 -10.98 14.04 -4.64
C GLU A 18 -10.05 13.78 -5.83
N SER A 19 -8.84 13.26 -5.57
CA SER A 19 -7.88 12.87 -6.62
C SER A 19 -8.47 11.81 -7.55
N PHE A 20 -9.13 10.80 -6.97
CA PHE A 20 -9.83 9.79 -7.74
C PHE A 20 -11.00 10.35 -8.55
N LEU A 21 -11.87 11.13 -7.93
CA LEU A 21 -13.12 11.59 -8.55
C LEU A 21 -12.93 12.73 -9.54
N SER A 22 -12.13 13.74 -9.17
CA SER A 22 -12.02 15.00 -9.92
C SER A 22 -10.86 14.96 -10.90
N GLU A 23 -9.74 14.36 -10.49
CA GLU A 23 -8.50 14.34 -11.27
C GLU A 23 -8.35 13.03 -12.07
N ARG A 24 -9.29 12.08 -11.88
CA ARG A 24 -9.27 10.73 -12.50
C ARG A 24 -7.93 10.02 -12.27
N CYS A 25 -7.39 10.19 -11.07
CA CYS A 25 -6.13 9.62 -10.65
C CYS A 25 -6.38 8.37 -9.81
N GLY A 26 -5.80 7.26 -10.22
CA GLY A 26 -6.06 5.91 -9.72
C GLY A 26 -7.24 5.23 -10.40
N ASP A 27 -7.28 3.91 -10.31
CA ASP A 27 -8.33 3.04 -10.83
C ASP A 27 -9.33 2.62 -9.73
N GLY A 28 -9.14 3.09 -8.49
CA GLY A 28 -10.02 2.81 -7.36
C GLY A 28 -9.38 3.15 -6.02
N LEU A 29 -10.08 2.83 -4.93
CA LEU A 29 -9.65 3.08 -3.56
C LEU A 29 -9.55 1.76 -2.77
N VAL A 30 -8.65 1.72 -1.79
CA VAL A 30 -8.69 0.77 -0.68
C VAL A 30 -9.13 1.54 0.56
N LEU A 31 -10.39 1.37 0.92
CA LEU A 31 -11.06 2.01 2.05
C LEU A 31 -10.92 1.13 3.29
N SER A 32 -10.94 1.73 4.48
CA SER A 32 -10.76 0.97 5.70
C SER A 32 -11.38 1.61 6.97
N PRO A 33 -11.89 0.78 7.89
CA PRO A 33 -12.48 1.26 9.15
C PRO A 33 -11.43 1.86 10.09
N LEU A 34 -10.13 1.59 9.87
CA LEU A 34 -9.04 2.15 10.65
C LEU A 34 -8.95 3.68 10.48
N HIS A 35 -9.26 4.16 9.28
CA HIS A 35 -9.05 5.56 8.90
C HIS A 35 -10.35 6.31 8.61
N GLN A 36 -11.43 5.62 8.26
CA GLN A 36 -12.74 6.22 7.99
C GLN A 36 -13.80 5.63 8.94
N ALA A 37 -14.62 6.49 9.55
CA ALA A 37 -15.77 6.05 10.33
C ALA A 37 -16.89 5.56 9.40
N LEU A 38 -17.76 4.68 9.89
CA LEU A 38 -18.86 4.08 9.12
C LEU A 38 -19.67 5.10 8.29
N PRO A 39 -20.15 6.24 8.85
CA PRO A 39 -20.94 7.21 8.08
C PRO A 39 -20.16 7.89 6.93
N THR A 40 -18.83 7.89 6.98
CA THR A 40 -18.00 8.43 5.90
C THR A 40 -18.04 7.51 4.68
N ILE A 41 -18.02 6.19 4.90
CA ILE A 41 -18.06 5.17 3.85
C ILE A 41 -19.46 5.10 3.22
N GLU A 42 -20.51 5.12 4.04
CA GLU A 42 -21.91 5.06 3.58
C GLU A 42 -22.32 6.25 2.70
N LYS A 43 -21.67 7.41 2.89
CA LYS A 43 -21.92 8.63 2.11
C LYS A 43 -21.21 8.66 0.74
N LEU A 44 -20.28 7.74 0.48
CA LEU A 44 -19.62 7.68 -0.83
C LEU A 44 -20.63 7.34 -1.91
N ALA A 45 -20.41 7.86 -3.13
CA ALA A 45 -21.28 7.50 -4.25
C ALA A 45 -21.16 5.98 -4.53
N PRO A 46 -22.25 5.29 -4.91
CA PRO A 46 -22.22 3.86 -5.21
C PRO A 46 -21.15 3.48 -6.25
N ALA A 47 -20.98 4.29 -7.29
CA ALA A 47 -19.94 4.08 -8.31
C ALA A 47 -18.51 4.12 -7.75
N THR A 48 -18.28 4.97 -6.74
CA THR A 48 -16.98 5.03 -6.05
C THR A 48 -16.73 3.75 -5.27
N ARG A 49 -17.73 3.24 -4.56
CA ARG A 49 -17.62 1.98 -3.81
C ARG A 49 -17.46 0.78 -4.73
N ALA A 50 -18.19 0.73 -5.85
CA ALA A 50 -18.08 -0.34 -6.85
C ALA A 50 -16.68 -0.43 -7.50
N ALA A 51 -15.94 0.68 -7.58
CA ALA A 51 -14.55 0.70 -8.05
C ALA A 51 -13.52 0.35 -6.95
N SER A 52 -13.95 0.25 -5.69
CA SER A 52 -13.07 0.20 -4.53
C SER A 52 -13.11 -1.16 -3.81
N LEU A 53 -12.04 -1.45 -3.10
CA LEU A 53 -11.99 -2.48 -2.06
C LEU A 53 -12.28 -1.85 -0.70
N PHE A 54 -12.97 -2.59 0.16
CA PHE A 54 -13.09 -2.26 1.58
C PHE A 54 -12.32 -3.31 2.37
N ASP A 55 -11.18 -2.92 2.94
CA ASP A 55 -10.38 -3.77 3.80
C ASP A 55 -10.93 -3.69 5.24
N PRO A 56 -11.49 -4.78 5.83
CA PRO A 56 -12.05 -4.77 7.17
C PRO A 56 -11.02 -4.59 8.29
N GLN A 57 -9.72 -4.73 7.99
CA GLN A 57 -8.61 -4.44 8.91
C GLN A 57 -8.56 -5.32 10.18
N PHE A 58 -8.85 -6.63 10.06
CA PHE A 58 -8.77 -7.56 11.22
C PHE A 58 -7.34 -7.94 11.61
N TYR A 59 -6.33 -7.24 11.07
CA TYR A 59 -4.93 -7.50 11.32
C TYR A 59 -4.59 -7.50 12.83
N LEU A 60 -5.15 -6.55 13.58
CA LEU A 60 -5.08 -6.52 15.04
C LEU A 60 -6.51 -6.47 15.63
N PRO A 61 -7.15 -7.63 15.82
CA PRO A 61 -8.59 -7.72 16.07
C PRO A 61 -9.01 -7.19 17.46
N ASN A 62 -8.08 -7.08 18.41
CA ASN A 62 -8.27 -6.48 19.73
C ASN A 62 -7.98 -4.96 19.77
N SER A 63 -7.83 -4.32 18.61
CA SER A 63 -7.61 -2.87 18.56
C SER A 63 -8.82 -2.11 19.09
N ARG A 64 -8.56 -1.10 19.93
CA ARG A 64 -9.59 -0.26 20.57
C ARG A 64 -9.80 1.10 19.90
N LYS A 65 -9.24 1.30 18.70
CA LYS A 65 -9.37 2.59 18.01
C LYS A 65 -10.83 2.91 17.72
N ARG A 66 -11.27 4.09 18.15
CA ARG A 66 -12.66 4.57 18.02
C ARG A 66 -13.30 4.36 16.64
N LYS A 67 -12.54 4.51 15.55
CA LYS A 67 -13.09 4.32 14.19
C LYS A 67 -13.36 2.85 13.86
N LEU A 68 -12.49 1.93 14.29
CA LEU A 68 -12.73 0.49 14.14
C LEU A 68 -13.98 0.08 14.91
N LEU A 69 -14.09 0.55 16.16
CA LEU A 69 -15.26 0.31 17.01
C LEU A 69 -16.56 0.99 16.52
N SER A 70 -16.51 1.82 15.46
CA SER A 70 -17.72 2.34 14.82
C SER A 70 -18.39 1.36 13.86
N TYR A 71 -17.75 0.23 13.57
CA TYR A 71 -18.28 -0.82 12.71
C TYR A 71 -18.72 -2.01 13.57
N PRO A 72 -20.00 -2.42 13.50
CA PRO A 72 -20.54 -3.45 14.40
C PRO A 72 -19.94 -4.84 14.18
N PHE A 73 -19.32 -5.07 13.02
CA PHE A 73 -18.65 -6.32 12.70
C PHE A 73 -17.18 -6.36 13.17
N PHE A 74 -16.61 -5.28 13.73
CA PHE A 74 -15.21 -5.33 14.13
C PHE A 74 -15.01 -6.31 15.31
N PRO A 75 -13.97 -7.16 15.34
CA PRO A 75 -13.89 -8.27 16.30
C PRO A 75 -13.95 -7.85 17.78
N GLU A 76 -13.35 -6.71 18.15
CA GLU A 76 -13.42 -6.17 19.52
C GLU A 76 -14.84 -5.72 19.93
N GLN A 77 -15.80 -5.60 18.99
CA GLN A 77 -17.22 -5.34 19.29
C GLN A 77 -18.02 -6.61 19.60
N ALA A 78 -17.46 -7.81 19.40
CA ALA A 78 -18.12 -9.06 19.79
C ALA A 78 -18.38 -9.10 21.30
N SER A 79 -19.38 -9.87 21.74
CA SER A 79 -19.71 -10.01 23.16
C SER A 79 -18.50 -10.50 23.96
N GLY A 80 -17.97 -9.68 24.86
CA GLY A 80 -16.76 -9.99 25.65
C GLY A 80 -15.43 -9.58 25.02
N GLY A 81 -15.46 -8.90 23.86
CA GLY A 81 -14.28 -8.45 23.11
C GLY A 81 -13.58 -9.56 22.35
N PHE A 82 -12.47 -9.24 21.66
CA PHE A 82 -11.69 -10.26 20.97
C PHE A 82 -10.82 -11.04 21.97
N GLN A 83 -11.04 -12.36 22.05
CA GLN A 83 -10.20 -13.28 22.83
C GLN A 83 -9.92 -14.53 22.01
N THR A 84 -8.63 -14.84 21.78
CA THR A 84 -8.23 -15.96 20.91
C THR A 84 -8.89 -17.30 21.30
N GLY A 85 -9.07 -17.57 22.59
CA GLY A 85 -9.63 -18.86 23.05
C GLY A 85 -11.13 -19.04 22.85
N THR A 86 -11.89 -17.95 22.68
CA THR A 86 -13.38 -17.99 22.62
C THR A 86 -13.94 -17.34 21.37
N PHE A 87 -13.14 -16.60 20.60
CA PHE A 87 -13.64 -15.83 19.45
C PHE A 87 -14.24 -16.72 18.34
N ALA A 88 -13.85 -17.99 18.24
CA ALA A 88 -14.47 -18.94 17.31
C ALA A 88 -15.99 -19.05 17.50
N GLU A 89 -16.52 -18.83 18.71
CA GLU A 89 -17.97 -18.84 19.02
C GLU A 89 -18.70 -17.64 18.39
N HIS A 90 -17.98 -16.56 18.09
CA HIS A 90 -18.52 -15.31 17.54
C HIS A 90 -18.13 -15.07 16.09
N SER A 91 -17.16 -15.82 15.55
CA SER A 91 -16.57 -15.58 14.23
C SER A 91 -17.59 -15.62 13.09
N SER A 92 -18.58 -16.52 13.16
CA SER A 92 -19.65 -16.63 12.16
C SER A 92 -20.56 -15.40 12.14
N GLN A 93 -20.93 -14.87 13.31
CA GLN A 93 -21.76 -13.67 13.40
C GLN A 93 -21.01 -12.43 12.91
N VAL A 94 -19.73 -12.31 13.29
CA VAL A 94 -18.84 -11.24 12.84
C VAL A 94 -18.65 -11.29 11.31
N ALA A 95 -18.40 -12.47 10.76
CA ALA A 95 -18.25 -12.69 9.33
C ALA A 95 -19.54 -12.29 8.57
N GLN A 96 -20.70 -12.77 9.02
CA GLN A 96 -21.99 -12.44 8.42
C GLN A 96 -22.20 -10.92 8.39
N ALA A 97 -22.04 -10.24 9.52
CA ALA A 97 -22.23 -8.78 9.61
C ALA A 97 -21.24 -8.00 8.72
N CYS A 98 -19.99 -8.48 8.58
CA CYS A 98 -19.00 -7.84 7.72
C CYS A 98 -19.31 -8.05 6.23
N VAL A 99 -19.71 -9.27 5.86
CA VAL A 99 -20.08 -9.62 4.49
C VAL A 99 -21.34 -8.88 4.06
N ASP A 100 -22.37 -8.84 4.89
CA ASP A 100 -23.61 -8.08 4.63
C ASP A 100 -23.31 -6.61 4.43
N PHE A 101 -22.49 -6.00 5.31
CA PHE A 101 -22.04 -4.62 5.13
C PHE A 101 -21.36 -4.42 3.77
N GLN A 102 -20.42 -5.28 3.39
CA GLN A 102 -19.69 -5.12 2.14
C GLN A 102 -20.61 -5.25 0.91
N ILE A 103 -21.61 -6.13 0.97
CA ILE A 103 -22.64 -6.32 -0.06
C ILE A 103 -23.55 -5.10 -0.15
N ASP A 104 -24.09 -4.64 0.97
CA ASP A 104 -25.02 -3.51 1.05
C ASP A 104 -24.37 -2.22 0.54
N GLN A 105 -23.07 -2.06 0.81
CA GLN A 105 -22.29 -0.93 0.30
C GLN A 105 -21.89 -1.08 -1.17
N GLY A 106 -22.02 -2.27 -1.76
CA GLY A 106 -21.74 -2.52 -3.18
C GLY A 106 -20.26 -2.37 -3.54
N PHE A 107 -19.35 -2.89 -2.70
CA PHE A 107 -17.92 -2.91 -3.04
C PHE A 107 -17.60 -3.87 -4.18
N ARG A 108 -16.45 -3.65 -4.83
CA ARG A 108 -16.02 -4.44 -5.99
C ARG A 108 -15.99 -5.95 -5.74
N LYS A 109 -15.55 -6.33 -4.53
CA LYS A 109 -15.40 -7.71 -4.06
C LYS A 109 -15.63 -7.75 -2.55
N ILE A 110 -15.93 -8.94 -2.04
CA ILE A 110 -15.93 -9.18 -0.60
C ILE A 110 -14.50 -9.45 -0.18
N VAL A 111 -13.95 -8.59 0.66
CA VAL A 111 -12.64 -8.80 1.26
C VAL A 111 -12.79 -9.73 2.46
N VAL A 112 -12.09 -10.86 2.40
CA VAL A 112 -11.95 -11.82 3.50
C VAL A 112 -10.69 -11.42 4.28
N PRO A 113 -10.83 -10.89 5.51
CA PRO A 113 -9.69 -10.39 6.25
C PRO A 113 -8.91 -11.53 6.91
N THR A 114 -7.63 -11.32 7.18
CA THR A 114 -6.82 -12.17 8.06
C THR A 114 -6.27 -11.35 9.23
N ARG A 115 -5.79 -12.05 10.26
CA ARG A 115 -4.98 -11.45 11.32
C ARG A 115 -3.56 -11.21 10.83
N PHE A 116 -2.86 -10.27 11.46
CA PHE A 116 -1.42 -10.16 11.33
C PHE A 116 -0.78 -10.95 12.46
N LEU A 117 0.05 -11.91 12.10
CA LEU A 117 0.74 -12.82 13.02
C LEU A 117 2.24 -12.65 12.78
N LYS A 118 2.98 -12.27 13.82
CA LYS A 118 4.41 -11.95 13.70
C LYS A 118 5.30 -13.18 13.54
N GLU A 119 4.84 -14.30 14.07
CA GLU A 119 5.65 -15.49 14.25
C GLU A 119 5.24 -16.59 13.28
N MET A 120 6.25 -17.40 12.94
CA MET A 120 6.16 -18.56 12.06
C MET A 120 5.90 -19.81 12.91
N TYR A 121 4.70 -19.94 13.47
CA TYR A 121 4.32 -21.07 14.34
C TYR A 121 3.47 -22.11 13.58
N PRO A 122 3.45 -23.39 14.03
CA PRO A 122 2.78 -24.49 13.31
C PRO A 122 1.30 -24.23 13.00
N GLU A 123 0.59 -23.56 13.90
CA GLU A 123 -0.84 -23.28 13.82
C GLU A 123 -1.19 -22.01 13.03
N TYR A 124 -0.22 -21.36 12.37
CA TYR A 124 -0.40 -20.08 11.66
C TYR A 124 -1.63 -20.10 10.75
N PHE A 125 -1.73 -21.13 9.90
CA PHE A 125 -2.80 -21.27 8.91
C PHE A 125 -4.14 -21.64 9.54
N GLN A 126 -4.13 -22.60 10.48
CA GLN A 126 -5.31 -23.04 11.21
C GLN A 126 -5.98 -21.88 11.93
N MET A 127 -5.20 -21.02 12.60
CA MET A 127 -5.75 -19.84 13.30
C MET A 127 -6.40 -18.83 12.34
N GLN A 128 -5.86 -18.64 11.14
CA GLN A 128 -6.47 -17.75 10.15
C GLN A 128 -7.78 -18.33 9.63
N GLU A 129 -7.80 -19.64 9.38
CA GLU A 129 -8.96 -20.38 8.89
C GLU A 129 -10.12 -20.39 9.88
N GLU A 130 -9.88 -20.79 11.13
CA GLU A 130 -10.92 -20.93 12.14
C GLU A 130 -11.53 -19.58 12.56
N PHE A 131 -10.70 -18.55 12.71
CA PHE A 131 -11.16 -17.26 13.23
C PHE A 131 -11.69 -16.32 12.16
N SER A 132 -11.31 -16.51 10.90
CA SER A 132 -11.61 -15.53 9.85
C SER A 132 -11.99 -16.18 8.53
N VAL A 133 -11.09 -16.94 7.89
CA VAL A 133 -11.30 -17.34 6.48
C VAL A 133 -12.53 -18.24 6.32
N ASN A 134 -12.64 -19.34 7.06
CA ASN A 134 -13.76 -20.27 6.90
C ASN A 134 -15.13 -19.64 7.24
N PRO A 135 -15.28 -18.88 8.35
CA PRO A 135 -16.51 -18.14 8.62
C PRO A 135 -16.94 -17.19 7.49
N PHE A 136 -16.00 -16.47 6.87
CA PHE A 136 -16.30 -15.56 5.76
C PHE A 136 -16.68 -16.33 4.48
N LEU A 137 -15.95 -17.41 4.15
CA LEU A 137 -16.27 -18.25 3.00
C LEU A 137 -17.67 -18.88 3.12
N ALA A 138 -18.07 -19.28 4.33
CA ALA A 138 -19.37 -19.90 4.58
C ALA A 138 -20.56 -18.97 4.28
N VAL A 139 -20.39 -17.66 4.44
CA VAL A 139 -21.47 -16.66 4.29
C VAL A 139 -21.36 -15.82 3.02
N ALA A 140 -20.20 -15.82 2.35
CA ALA A 140 -19.96 -15.06 1.13
C ALA A 140 -20.84 -15.48 -0.07
N GLY A 141 -21.22 -16.76 -0.14
CA GLY A 141 -21.91 -17.34 -1.29
C GLY A 141 -21.01 -17.37 -2.54
N ASN A 142 -21.59 -17.13 -3.73
CA ASN A 142 -20.86 -17.18 -5.02
C ASN A 142 -20.24 -15.83 -5.43
N ARG A 143 -19.99 -14.93 -4.49
CA ARG A 143 -19.49 -13.58 -4.79
C ARG A 143 -17.98 -13.60 -5.03
N PRO A 144 -17.43 -12.70 -5.88
CA PRO A 144 -15.99 -12.56 -6.02
C PRO A 144 -15.32 -12.18 -4.70
N LEU A 145 -14.25 -12.88 -4.34
CA LEU A 145 -13.56 -12.76 -3.07
C LEU A 145 -12.13 -12.27 -3.23
N CYS A 146 -11.75 -11.39 -2.31
CA CYS A 146 -10.40 -10.90 -2.18
C CYS A 146 -9.85 -11.32 -0.81
N LEU A 147 -8.89 -12.23 -0.76
CA LEU A 147 -8.22 -12.60 0.49
C LEU A 147 -7.23 -11.50 0.86
N SER A 148 -7.41 -10.87 2.01
CA SER A 148 -6.49 -9.86 2.54
C SER A 148 -5.48 -10.52 3.46
N LEU A 149 -4.19 -10.40 3.16
CA LEU A 149 -3.12 -11.09 3.88
C LEU A 149 -1.93 -10.16 4.18
N ALA A 150 -1.62 -9.98 5.47
CA ALA A 150 -0.42 -9.29 5.91
C ALA A 150 0.61 -10.28 6.45
N VAL A 151 1.83 -10.23 5.93
CA VAL A 151 2.93 -11.14 6.31
C VAL A 151 4.16 -10.39 6.78
N LYS A 152 5.03 -11.05 7.55
CA LYS A 152 6.38 -10.53 7.82
C LYS A 152 7.29 -10.79 6.62
N ALA A 153 8.25 -9.91 6.39
CA ALA A 153 9.27 -10.11 5.36
C ALA A 153 10.06 -11.42 5.50
N SER A 154 10.25 -11.91 6.73
CA SER A 154 10.87 -13.23 6.98
C SER A 154 10.09 -14.37 6.33
N MET A 155 8.75 -14.33 6.37
CA MET A 155 7.90 -15.36 5.76
C MET A 155 8.05 -15.42 4.23
N ILE A 156 8.34 -14.28 3.60
CA ILE A 156 8.62 -14.19 2.16
C ILE A 156 10.03 -14.73 1.85
N ARG A 157 11.03 -14.40 2.69
CA ARG A 157 12.43 -14.80 2.51
C ARG A 157 12.66 -16.30 2.72
N HIS A 158 11.96 -16.91 3.67
CA HIS A 158 12.12 -18.33 3.95
C HIS A 158 11.36 -19.16 2.92
N ALA A 159 12.08 -19.82 2.02
CA ALA A 159 11.49 -20.56 0.89
C ALA A 159 10.46 -21.62 1.31
N SER A 160 10.64 -22.29 2.46
CA SER A 160 9.66 -23.23 3.00
C SER A 160 8.36 -22.53 3.38
N TRP A 161 8.44 -21.43 4.13
CA TRP A 161 7.29 -20.62 4.54
C TRP A 161 6.59 -19.97 3.37
N ARG A 162 7.33 -19.45 2.39
CA ARG A 162 6.77 -18.91 1.16
C ARG A 162 5.96 -19.95 0.40
N ARG A 163 6.45 -21.20 0.32
CA ARG A 163 5.71 -22.31 -0.29
C ARG A 163 4.44 -22.64 0.49
N MET A 164 4.53 -22.75 1.81
CA MET A 164 3.37 -22.99 2.66
C MET A 164 2.31 -21.88 2.52
N LEU A 165 2.73 -20.62 2.45
CA LEU A 165 1.84 -19.50 2.17
C LEU A 165 1.15 -19.64 0.81
N LEU A 166 1.90 -20.00 -0.24
CA LEU A 166 1.34 -20.19 -1.58
C LEU A 166 0.34 -21.35 -1.62
N ASP A 167 0.68 -22.48 -1.01
CA ASP A 167 -0.19 -23.66 -0.92
C ASP A 167 -1.49 -23.32 -0.16
N TRP A 168 -1.37 -22.57 0.94
CA TRP A 168 -2.52 -22.12 1.71
C TRP A 168 -3.40 -21.13 0.95
N ILE A 169 -2.82 -20.10 0.31
CA ILE A 169 -3.57 -19.11 -0.47
C ILE A 169 -4.35 -19.79 -1.60
N THR A 170 -3.75 -20.79 -2.26
CA THR A 170 -4.36 -21.49 -3.40
C THR A 170 -5.36 -22.57 -3.01
N HIS A 171 -5.44 -22.93 -1.73
CA HIS A 171 -6.44 -23.86 -1.21
C HIS A 171 -7.87 -23.33 -1.34
N PHE A 172 -8.05 -22.00 -1.30
CA PHE A 172 -9.38 -21.38 -1.33
C PHE A 172 -9.85 -21.07 -2.76
N HIS A 173 -10.44 -22.06 -3.43
CA HIS A 173 -10.87 -21.95 -4.84
C HIS A 173 -11.90 -20.84 -5.14
N GLN A 174 -12.60 -20.32 -4.12
CA GLN A 174 -13.54 -19.20 -4.27
C GLN A 174 -12.84 -17.83 -4.30
N VAL A 175 -11.56 -17.76 -3.93
CA VAL A 175 -10.76 -16.54 -3.95
C VAL A 175 -10.22 -16.31 -5.34
N ASP A 176 -10.52 -15.14 -5.92
CA ASP A 176 -10.04 -14.73 -7.24
C ASP A 176 -8.99 -13.61 -7.18
N GLU A 177 -8.81 -13.00 -6.00
CA GLU A 177 -7.80 -11.97 -5.76
C GLU A 177 -7.13 -12.11 -4.39
N LEU A 178 -5.82 -11.87 -4.35
CA LEU A 178 -5.06 -11.69 -3.13
C LEU A 178 -4.74 -10.19 -2.95
N TYR A 179 -5.18 -9.60 -1.85
CA TYR A 179 -4.70 -8.31 -1.38
C TYR A 179 -3.57 -8.56 -0.37
N LEU A 180 -2.34 -8.37 -0.81
CA LEU A 180 -1.13 -8.75 -0.07
C LEU A 180 -0.36 -7.51 0.37
N MET A 181 0.10 -7.52 1.61
CA MET A 181 1.03 -6.53 2.14
C MET A 181 2.05 -7.20 3.04
N TYR A 182 3.18 -6.54 3.25
CA TYR A 182 4.22 -7.05 4.12
C TYR A 182 4.66 -6.00 5.14
N GLU A 183 5.05 -6.49 6.31
CA GLU A 183 5.82 -5.71 7.26
C GLU A 183 7.32 -6.03 7.08
N PHE A 184 8.08 -5.00 6.73
CA PHE A 184 9.53 -5.05 6.59
C PHE A 184 10.16 -3.97 7.47
N GLU A 185 10.95 -4.41 8.44
CA GLU A 185 11.70 -3.51 9.30
C GLU A 185 12.79 -2.82 8.49
N ARG A 186 12.82 -1.48 8.55
CA ARG A 186 13.73 -0.67 7.75
C ARG A 186 14.08 0.64 8.41
N ASP A 187 15.33 1.03 8.20
CA ASP A 187 15.96 2.24 8.71
C ASP A 187 15.59 3.52 7.91
N THR A 188 15.14 3.33 6.68
CA THR A 188 14.76 4.43 5.79
C THR A 188 13.42 4.14 5.13
N LYS A 189 12.82 5.16 4.52
CA LYS A 189 11.47 5.07 3.94
C LYS A 189 11.40 4.22 2.67
N GLN A 190 12.52 4.08 1.97
CA GLN A 190 12.66 3.23 0.80
C GLN A 190 13.31 1.90 1.21
N VAL A 191 12.94 0.81 0.54
CA VAL A 191 13.58 -0.50 0.76
C VAL A 191 15.02 -0.47 0.20
N GLN A 192 16.01 -0.77 1.04
CA GLN A 192 17.44 -0.80 0.67
C GLN A 192 18.02 -2.23 0.76
N ASP A 193 17.22 -3.22 0.38
CA ASP A 193 17.55 -4.64 0.55
C ASP A 193 17.22 -5.41 -0.73
N ALA A 194 18.27 -5.74 -1.50
CA ALA A 194 18.14 -6.33 -2.82
C ALA A 194 17.55 -7.75 -2.75
N ASP A 195 18.04 -8.54 -1.79
CA ASP A 195 17.59 -9.91 -1.56
C ASP A 195 16.10 -9.95 -1.21
N PHE A 196 15.65 -9.08 -0.31
CA PHE A 196 14.22 -9.00 0.03
C PHE A 196 13.37 -8.60 -1.16
N LEU A 197 13.77 -7.58 -1.93
CA LEU A 197 13.03 -7.14 -3.11
C LEU A 197 12.93 -8.25 -4.16
N ARG A 198 14.04 -8.98 -4.41
CA ARG A 198 14.07 -10.12 -5.33
C ARG A 198 13.13 -11.23 -4.86
N GLU A 199 13.18 -11.63 -3.59
CA GLU A 199 12.30 -12.67 -3.06
C GLU A 199 10.82 -12.22 -3.05
N THR A 200 10.56 -10.94 -2.85
CA THR A 200 9.21 -10.34 -2.92
C THR A 200 8.67 -10.39 -4.35
N LEU A 201 9.46 -9.94 -5.34
CA LEU A 201 9.11 -10.05 -6.76
C LEU A 201 8.83 -11.51 -7.16
N ARG A 202 9.67 -12.45 -6.69
CA ARG A 202 9.49 -13.90 -6.87
C ARG A 202 8.18 -14.38 -6.31
N PHE A 203 7.90 -14.09 -5.05
CA PHE A 203 6.67 -14.50 -4.41
C PHE A 203 5.43 -13.94 -5.13
N PHE A 204 5.44 -12.66 -5.47
CA PHE A 204 4.32 -12.03 -6.15
C PHE A 204 4.08 -12.62 -7.56
N ARG A 205 5.17 -12.93 -8.29
CA ARG A 205 5.09 -13.64 -9.58
C ARG A 205 4.53 -15.06 -9.42
N GLU A 206 4.97 -15.78 -8.38
CA GLU A 206 4.46 -17.12 -8.04
C GLU A 206 2.96 -17.06 -7.74
N VAL A 207 2.49 -16.10 -6.93
CA VAL A 207 1.07 -15.88 -6.65
C VAL A 207 0.28 -15.62 -7.93
N MET A 208 0.72 -14.68 -8.78
CA MET A 208 0.04 -14.40 -10.05
C MET A 208 0.03 -15.61 -10.99
N GLY A 209 1.07 -16.44 -10.96
CA GLY A 209 1.17 -17.68 -11.73
C GLY A 209 0.13 -18.75 -11.36
N THR A 210 -0.54 -18.61 -10.21
CA THR A 210 -1.66 -19.48 -9.79
C THR A 210 -2.99 -19.10 -10.47
N GLY A 211 -3.03 -17.97 -11.19
CA GLY A 211 -4.24 -17.41 -11.79
C GLY A 211 -4.95 -16.37 -10.91
N LEU A 212 -4.51 -16.18 -9.66
CA LEU A 212 -5.03 -15.13 -8.78
C LEU A 212 -4.67 -13.73 -9.29
N GLN A 213 -5.62 -12.81 -9.20
CA GLN A 213 -5.32 -11.39 -9.28
C GLN A 213 -4.54 -10.97 -8.02
N LEU A 214 -3.62 -10.01 -8.16
CA LEU A 214 -2.79 -9.55 -7.04
C LEU A 214 -2.96 -8.05 -6.87
N THR A 215 -3.36 -7.61 -5.67
CA THR A 215 -3.28 -6.22 -5.23
C THR A 215 -2.23 -6.10 -4.13
N ILE A 216 -1.25 -5.22 -4.33
CA ILE A 216 -0.13 -5.02 -3.41
C ILE A 216 -0.39 -3.76 -2.58
N GLY A 217 -0.74 -3.96 -1.32
CA GLY A 217 -1.07 -2.91 -0.36
C GLY A 217 0.14 -2.20 0.21
N TYR A 218 -0.08 -0.97 0.69
CA TYR A 218 0.92 -0.16 1.38
C TYR A 218 2.26 -0.08 0.65
N THR A 219 2.23 0.22 -0.65
CA THR A 219 3.47 0.40 -1.42
C THR A 219 3.95 1.84 -1.37
N ASN A 220 5.24 2.04 -1.14
CA ASN A 220 5.91 3.31 -1.42
C ASN A 220 6.43 3.30 -2.87
N THR A 221 7.55 3.94 -3.19
CA THR A 221 7.98 4.10 -4.59
C THR A 221 8.46 2.77 -5.19
N GLU A 222 8.88 1.81 -4.36
CA GLU A 222 9.16 0.42 -4.75
C GLU A 222 7.97 -0.29 -5.42
N GLY A 223 6.74 0.21 -5.23
CA GLY A 223 5.56 -0.28 -5.93
C GLY A 223 5.72 -0.30 -7.45
N LEU A 224 6.49 0.64 -8.02
CA LEU A 224 6.80 0.66 -9.45
C LEU A 224 7.59 -0.58 -9.89
N LEU A 225 8.46 -1.13 -9.04
CA LEU A 225 9.23 -2.33 -9.35
C LEU A 225 8.33 -3.55 -9.52
N TYR A 226 7.23 -3.62 -8.77
CA TYR A 226 6.30 -4.75 -8.86
C TYR A 226 5.57 -4.82 -10.20
N SER A 227 5.54 -3.75 -10.99
CA SER A 227 5.06 -3.83 -12.39
C SER A 227 5.94 -4.70 -13.31
N ALA A 228 7.14 -5.08 -12.86
CA ALA A 228 8.06 -5.97 -13.60
C ALA A 228 7.64 -7.44 -13.60
N ILE A 229 6.61 -7.82 -12.81
CA ILE A 229 6.13 -9.20 -12.69
C ILE A 229 4.90 -9.49 -13.56
N GLY A 230 4.27 -8.45 -14.12
CA GLY A 230 3.02 -8.55 -14.87
C GLY A 230 2.11 -7.36 -14.59
N ASP A 231 0.83 -7.63 -14.41
CA ASP A 231 -0.22 -6.64 -14.20
C ASP A 231 -0.90 -6.75 -12.81
N PRO A 232 -0.17 -6.59 -11.68
CA PRO A 232 -0.81 -6.45 -10.38
C PRO A 232 -1.55 -5.10 -10.28
N ASN A 233 -2.39 -4.94 -9.26
CA ASN A 233 -2.70 -3.60 -8.76
C ASN A 233 -1.64 -3.21 -7.73
N ILE A 234 -1.07 -2.02 -7.84
CA ILE A 234 -0.21 -1.44 -6.80
C ILE A 234 -0.96 -0.31 -6.09
N THR A 235 -0.49 0.09 -4.92
CA THR A 235 -1.15 1.15 -4.15
C THR A 235 -0.32 2.43 -4.06
N MET A 236 -1.00 3.56 -3.83
CA MET A 236 -0.35 4.82 -3.45
C MET A 236 -1.09 5.44 -2.26
N GLY A 237 -0.34 5.99 -1.32
CA GLY A 237 -0.89 6.60 -0.11
C GLY A 237 -0.35 8.01 0.11
N ALA A 238 -1.13 8.89 0.74
CA ALA A 238 -0.66 10.23 1.09
C ALA A 238 0.48 10.14 2.13
N PHE A 239 0.20 9.45 3.22
CA PHE A 239 1.11 9.37 4.36
C PHE A 239 1.95 8.11 4.34
N GLU A 240 3.02 8.10 5.13
CA GLU A 240 3.94 6.95 5.23
C GLU A 240 3.24 5.69 5.74
N ASN A 241 2.36 5.81 6.73
CA ASN A 241 1.58 4.68 7.22
C ASN A 241 0.57 4.08 6.21
N THR A 242 0.33 4.77 5.09
CA THR A 242 -0.43 4.26 3.92
C THR A 242 0.47 3.78 2.78
N ARG A 243 1.79 3.92 2.92
CA ARG A 243 2.82 3.46 1.97
C ARG A 243 3.78 2.44 2.59
N ILE A 244 3.60 2.14 3.87
CA ILE A 244 4.38 1.21 4.67
C ILE A 244 3.40 0.55 5.63
N PHE A 245 3.20 -0.76 5.52
CA PHE A 245 2.42 -1.49 6.50
C PHE A 245 3.24 -1.63 7.80
N SER A 246 2.59 -1.36 8.92
CA SER A 246 3.09 -1.58 10.28
C SER A 246 1.87 -1.82 11.17
N GLU A 247 1.98 -2.72 12.14
CA GLU A 247 0.92 -2.94 13.12
C GLU A 247 0.76 -1.80 14.15
N ASP A 248 1.76 -0.91 14.28
CA ASP A 248 1.73 0.17 15.27
C ASP A 248 0.55 1.11 15.04
N LYS A 249 0.09 1.23 13.79
CA LYS A 249 -1.08 2.04 13.44
C LYS A 249 -2.39 1.49 13.98
N PHE A 250 -2.43 0.28 14.54
CA PHE A 250 -3.61 -0.29 15.19
C PHE A 250 -3.61 -0.08 16.70
N VAL A 251 -2.48 0.29 17.29
CA VAL A 251 -2.36 0.57 18.72
C VAL A 251 -2.65 2.05 18.98
N GLU A 252 -3.30 2.35 20.11
CA GLU A 252 -3.43 3.73 20.58
C GLU A 252 -2.05 4.25 20.98
N SER A 253 -1.64 5.36 20.37
CA SER A 253 -0.38 6.00 20.71
C SER A 253 -0.64 7.11 21.72
N ASP A 254 -0.07 6.98 22.91
CA ASP A 254 -0.06 8.04 23.91
C ASP A 254 1.00 9.09 23.53
N GLY A 255 0.55 10.31 23.20
CA GLY A 255 1.42 11.48 23.10
C GLY A 255 1.22 12.36 21.87
N ALA A 256 1.56 13.64 22.03
CA ALA A 256 1.66 14.60 20.93
C ALA A 256 2.95 14.34 20.14
N VAL A 257 2.86 13.53 19.09
CA VAL A 257 3.99 13.34 18.16
C VAL A 257 4.12 14.58 17.28
N ARG A 258 5.31 15.20 17.26
CA ARG A 258 5.61 16.28 16.33
C ARG A 258 5.45 15.77 14.90
N GLY A 259 4.61 16.44 14.12
CA GLY A 259 4.40 16.08 12.73
C GLY A 259 5.69 16.13 11.90
N PRO A 260 5.80 15.28 10.86
CA PRO A 260 7.01 15.21 10.06
C PRO A 260 7.24 16.51 9.27
N LYS A 261 8.50 16.77 8.92
CA LYS A 261 8.82 17.81 7.92
C LYS A 261 8.15 17.48 6.59
N ALA A 262 7.64 18.51 5.92
CA ALA A 262 7.06 18.40 4.59
C ALA A 262 8.07 17.84 3.58
N ARG A 263 7.58 16.98 2.70
CA ARG A 263 8.36 16.32 1.66
C ARG A 263 7.64 16.40 0.33
N ILE A 264 8.39 16.46 -0.76
CA ILE A 264 7.88 16.42 -2.13
C ILE A 264 8.49 15.23 -2.86
N TYR A 265 7.69 14.55 -3.67
CA TYR A 265 8.17 13.48 -4.54
C TYR A 265 8.89 14.08 -5.76
N LEU A 266 10.11 13.62 -6.05
CA LEU A 266 10.83 13.98 -7.27
C LEU A 266 10.91 12.73 -8.15
N ALA A 267 10.10 12.71 -9.21
CA ALA A 267 9.93 11.55 -10.07
C ALA A 267 11.23 11.04 -10.70
N GLY A 268 12.14 11.93 -11.12
CA GLY A 268 13.43 11.50 -11.67
C GLY A 268 14.46 11.07 -10.61
N LEU A 269 14.18 11.28 -9.31
CA LEU A 269 14.94 10.66 -8.21
C LEU A 269 14.31 9.37 -7.70
N LEU A 270 13.07 9.06 -8.11
CA LEU A 270 12.25 7.96 -7.55
C LEU A 270 12.15 8.02 -6.02
N ASN A 271 12.10 9.23 -5.45
CA ASN A 271 12.10 9.40 -4.01
C ASN A 271 11.38 10.66 -3.53
N TRP A 272 11.01 10.64 -2.25
CA TRP A 272 10.54 11.81 -1.52
C TRP A 272 11.71 12.49 -0.81
N VAL A 273 11.92 13.78 -1.10
CA VAL A 273 12.93 14.61 -0.44
C VAL A 273 12.27 15.66 0.44
N GLN A 274 12.97 16.20 1.43
CA GLN A 274 12.45 17.36 2.18
C GLN A 274 12.18 18.53 1.24
N PHE A 275 11.10 19.26 1.50
CA PHE A 275 10.69 20.37 0.64
C PHE A 275 11.79 21.43 0.53
N GLU A 276 12.45 21.75 1.64
CA GLU A 276 13.63 22.62 1.72
C GLU A 276 14.77 22.11 0.80
N ASP A 277 15.07 20.81 0.85
CA ASP A 277 16.08 20.20 -0.04
C ASP A 277 15.68 20.32 -1.52
N ALA A 278 14.39 20.15 -1.86
CA ALA A 278 13.90 20.35 -3.22
C ALA A 278 14.08 21.80 -3.70
N GLN A 279 13.80 22.80 -2.85
CA GLN A 279 14.05 24.21 -3.17
C GLN A 279 15.54 24.50 -3.37
N ARG A 280 16.41 23.87 -2.56
CA ARG A 280 17.86 23.95 -2.74
C ARG A 280 18.32 23.32 -4.05
N ILE A 281 17.78 22.16 -4.44
CA ILE A 281 18.04 21.55 -5.77
C ILE A 281 17.63 22.52 -6.87
N ARG A 282 16.41 23.08 -6.81
CA ARG A 282 15.89 24.03 -7.80
C ARG A 282 16.80 25.24 -8.00
N THR A 283 17.40 25.73 -6.91
CA THR A 283 18.21 26.96 -6.92
C THR A 283 19.68 26.71 -7.25
N LEU A 284 20.29 25.68 -6.66
CA LEU A 284 21.73 25.40 -6.74
C LEU A 284 22.10 24.43 -7.86
N ALA A 285 21.14 23.68 -8.39
CA ALA A 285 21.33 22.73 -9.49
C ALA A 285 20.12 22.75 -10.45
N PRO A 286 19.80 23.90 -11.07
CA PRO A 286 18.61 24.04 -11.93
C PRO A 286 18.61 23.08 -13.13
N GLU A 287 19.76 22.66 -13.62
CA GLU A 287 19.91 21.65 -14.67
C GLU A 287 19.55 20.22 -14.20
N ILE A 288 19.78 19.91 -12.92
CA ILE A 288 19.34 18.65 -12.31
C ILE A 288 17.85 18.74 -12.01
N TRP A 289 17.39 19.87 -11.46
CA TRP A 289 15.96 20.13 -11.21
C TRP A 289 15.09 19.83 -12.43
N ARG A 290 15.47 20.33 -13.61
CA ARG A 290 14.76 20.07 -14.87
C ARG A 290 14.65 18.59 -15.26
N GLN A 291 15.53 17.73 -14.75
CA GLN A 291 15.53 16.30 -15.03
C GLN A 291 14.78 15.48 -13.98
N VAL A 292 14.72 15.98 -12.74
CA VAL A 292 14.14 15.22 -11.62
C VAL A 292 12.74 15.66 -11.22
N TYR A 293 12.38 16.91 -11.51
CA TYR A 293 11.10 17.49 -11.16
C TYR A 293 10.14 17.43 -12.34
N HIS A 294 8.98 16.80 -12.11
CA HIS A 294 7.92 16.66 -13.08
C HIS A 294 6.72 17.48 -12.60
N PRO A 295 6.46 18.64 -13.23
CA PRO A 295 5.54 19.63 -12.69
C PRO A 295 4.09 19.14 -12.68
N THR A 296 3.35 19.60 -11.68
CA THR A 296 1.90 19.47 -11.58
C THR A 296 1.36 20.77 -11.03
N GLU A 297 0.12 21.14 -11.32
CA GLU A 297 -0.50 22.36 -10.79
C GLU A 297 -0.39 22.46 -9.26
N TRP A 298 -0.57 21.33 -8.54
CA TRP A 298 -0.43 21.29 -7.08
C TRP A 298 0.96 21.66 -6.58
N ALA A 299 2.01 21.09 -7.17
CA ALA A 299 3.38 21.39 -6.79
C ALA A 299 3.82 22.80 -7.19
N GLU A 300 3.40 23.30 -8.36
CA GLU A 300 3.67 24.69 -8.75
C GLU A 300 3.06 25.68 -7.76
N ASN A 301 1.79 25.46 -7.39
CA ASN A 301 1.12 26.27 -6.38
C ASN A 301 1.83 26.21 -5.01
N ALA A 302 2.29 25.04 -4.59
CA ALA A 302 3.05 24.90 -3.34
C ALA A 302 4.42 25.59 -3.39
N LEU A 303 5.12 25.51 -4.52
CA LEU A 303 6.44 26.12 -4.72
C LEU A 303 6.38 27.64 -4.90
N SER A 304 5.24 28.19 -5.35
CA SER A 304 5.05 29.64 -5.51
C SER A 304 4.64 30.37 -4.22
N GLN A 305 4.26 29.64 -3.18
CA GLN A 305 3.85 30.25 -1.91
C GLN A 305 5.04 30.82 -1.15
N ALA A 306 4.82 31.96 -0.47
CA ALA A 306 5.83 32.60 0.37
C ALA A 306 6.15 31.79 1.64
N VAL A 307 5.22 30.94 2.07
CA VAL A 307 5.34 30.10 3.27
C VAL A 307 5.50 28.65 2.83
N GLU A 308 6.47 27.95 3.41
CA GLU A 308 6.66 26.53 3.13
C GLU A 308 5.42 25.72 3.52
N PRO A 309 5.01 24.75 2.67
CA PRO A 309 3.90 23.88 2.97
C PRO A 309 4.18 23.02 4.21
N THR A 310 3.11 22.70 4.94
CA THR A 310 3.18 21.75 6.05
C THR A 310 2.74 20.36 5.58
N PHE A 311 3.09 19.32 6.33
CA PHE A 311 2.65 17.95 6.03
C PHE A 311 1.13 17.75 6.08
N ASN A 312 0.37 18.72 6.60
CA ASN A 312 -1.09 18.64 6.67
C ASN A 312 -1.80 19.35 5.50
N GLN A 313 -1.08 19.62 4.40
CA GLN A 313 -1.64 20.24 3.20
C GLN A 313 -1.64 19.26 2.03
N PRO A 314 -2.70 19.25 1.20
CA PRO A 314 -2.89 18.24 0.16
C PRO A 314 -1.91 18.35 -1.01
N ALA A 315 -1.37 19.53 -1.28
CA ALA A 315 -0.68 19.84 -2.54
C ALA A 315 0.49 18.88 -2.84
N LEU A 316 1.34 18.60 -1.85
CA LEU A 316 2.50 17.71 -2.02
C LEU A 316 2.09 16.25 -2.28
N TYR A 317 0.95 15.82 -1.72
CA TYR A 317 0.43 14.47 -1.87
C TYR A 317 -0.31 14.29 -3.20
N LYS A 318 -1.13 15.25 -3.60
CA LYS A 318 -1.77 15.24 -4.92
C LYS A 318 -0.75 15.33 -6.05
N HIS A 319 0.32 16.11 -5.87
CA HIS A 319 1.48 16.07 -6.77
C HIS A 319 2.07 14.66 -6.92
N TYR A 320 2.28 13.95 -5.81
CA TYR A 320 2.76 12.57 -5.85
C TYR A 320 1.78 11.63 -6.56
N PHE A 321 0.48 11.75 -6.28
CA PHE A 321 -0.54 10.91 -6.92
C PHE A 321 -0.51 11.03 -8.44
N LEU A 322 -0.48 12.26 -8.97
CA LEU A 322 -0.41 12.50 -10.41
C LEU A 322 0.89 11.98 -11.03
N ASN A 323 2.02 12.10 -10.33
CA ASN A 323 3.29 11.53 -10.79
C ASN A 323 3.28 10.00 -10.80
N MET A 324 2.71 9.37 -9.77
CA MET A 324 2.53 7.91 -9.73
C MET A 324 1.60 7.43 -10.85
N GLN A 325 0.51 8.15 -11.11
CA GLN A 325 -0.39 7.88 -12.23
C GLN A 325 0.34 7.95 -13.56
N ALA A 326 1.16 8.99 -13.77
CA ALA A 326 1.95 9.13 -14.99
C ALA A 326 2.93 7.96 -15.16
N HIS A 327 3.63 7.58 -14.08
CA HIS A 327 4.52 6.41 -14.10
C HIS A 327 3.79 5.12 -14.45
N VAL A 328 2.63 4.87 -13.83
CA VAL A 328 1.84 3.66 -14.06
C VAL A 328 1.23 3.65 -15.46
N ASN A 329 0.72 4.76 -15.96
CA ASN A 329 0.16 4.86 -17.31
C ASN A 329 1.21 4.54 -18.38
N GLU A 330 2.42 5.08 -18.22
CA GLU A 330 3.54 4.78 -19.13
C GLU A 330 3.89 3.28 -19.10
N LEU A 331 3.98 2.68 -17.91
CA LEU A 331 4.28 1.26 -17.77
C LEU A 331 3.14 0.38 -18.30
N ARG A 332 1.88 0.74 -18.05
CA ARG A 332 0.69 0.01 -18.49
C ARG A 332 0.66 -0.20 -20.01
N ALA A 333 1.14 0.78 -20.77
CA ALA A 333 1.19 0.73 -22.23
C ALA A 333 2.33 -0.14 -22.80
N MET A 334 3.25 -0.62 -21.95
CA MET A 334 4.43 -1.38 -22.35
C MET A 334 4.25 -2.88 -22.15
N SER A 335 4.93 -3.69 -22.96
CA SER A 335 5.16 -5.11 -22.70
C SER A 335 6.02 -5.32 -21.45
N LEU A 336 6.07 -6.55 -20.94
CA LEU A 336 6.80 -6.86 -19.71
C LEU A 336 8.31 -6.56 -19.82
N ASP A 337 8.93 -6.88 -20.95
CA ASP A 337 10.36 -6.65 -21.19
C ASP A 337 10.67 -5.16 -21.34
N GLU A 338 9.77 -4.41 -21.98
CA GLU A 338 9.86 -2.95 -22.08
C GLU A 338 9.71 -2.28 -20.71
N ARG A 339 8.77 -2.74 -19.87
CA ARG A 339 8.60 -2.25 -18.48
C ARG A 339 9.88 -2.46 -17.68
N ARG A 340 10.43 -3.68 -17.69
CA ARG A 340 11.69 -4.00 -17.01
C ARG A 340 12.84 -3.10 -17.48
N SER A 341 12.99 -2.97 -18.79
CA SER A 341 14.01 -2.11 -19.39
C SER A 341 13.82 -0.64 -18.99
N MET A 342 12.57 -0.15 -18.95
CA MET A 342 12.25 1.21 -18.52
C MET A 342 12.56 1.44 -17.04
N LEU A 343 12.19 0.52 -16.17
CA LEU A 343 12.49 0.60 -14.74
C LEU A 343 14.01 0.63 -14.49
N LYS A 344 14.78 -0.25 -15.14
CA LYS A 344 16.25 -0.24 -15.08
C LYS A 344 16.83 1.11 -15.52
N ARG A 345 16.32 1.67 -16.63
CA ARG A 345 16.74 3.01 -17.11
C ARG A 345 16.41 4.13 -16.13
N ARG A 346 15.23 4.11 -15.50
CA ARG A 346 14.82 5.11 -14.51
C ARG A 346 15.68 5.03 -13.25
N VAL A 347 15.96 3.82 -12.75
CA VAL A 347 16.87 3.63 -11.61
C VAL A 347 18.27 4.14 -11.94
N ALA A 348 18.81 3.78 -13.11
CA ALA A 348 20.12 4.27 -13.56
C ALA A 348 20.14 5.79 -13.75
N HIS A 349 19.04 6.39 -14.24
CA HIS A 349 18.91 7.85 -14.34
C HIS A 349 18.94 8.51 -12.95
N ALA A 350 18.14 8.01 -12.01
CA ALA A 350 18.12 8.52 -10.63
C ALA A 350 19.51 8.43 -9.99
N GLN A 351 20.23 7.32 -10.17
CA GLN A 351 21.61 7.15 -9.67
C GLN A 351 22.54 8.25 -10.22
N ARG A 352 22.49 8.53 -11.52
CA ARG A 352 23.28 9.62 -12.13
C ARG A 352 22.90 10.99 -11.58
N MET A 353 21.61 11.25 -11.35
CA MET A 353 21.14 12.52 -10.79
C MET A 353 21.63 12.71 -9.35
N TYR A 354 21.60 11.65 -8.53
CA TYR A 354 22.15 11.70 -7.18
C TYR A 354 23.67 11.88 -7.17
N GLN A 355 24.42 11.20 -8.03
CA GLN A 355 25.87 11.41 -8.17
C GLN A 355 26.20 12.87 -8.54
N ALA A 356 25.41 13.47 -9.43
CA ALA A 356 25.57 14.88 -9.80
C ALA A 356 25.20 15.84 -8.65
N LEU A 357 24.28 15.46 -7.75
CA LEU A 357 23.89 16.24 -6.58
C LEU A 357 24.87 16.13 -5.41
N GLU A 358 25.49 14.97 -5.19
CA GLU A 358 26.29 14.67 -3.99
C GLU A 358 27.44 15.67 -3.78
N SER A 359 28.05 16.12 -4.87
CA SER A 359 29.12 17.13 -4.86
C SER A 359 28.66 18.56 -4.49
N ARG A 360 27.35 18.82 -4.49
CA ARG A 360 26.77 20.18 -4.37
C ARG A 360 25.86 20.35 -3.17
N LEU A 361 25.10 19.32 -2.84
CA LEU A 361 24.00 19.38 -1.91
C LEU A 361 23.84 18.06 -1.16
N PRO A 362 24.28 17.97 0.11
CA PRO A 362 23.97 16.80 0.91
C PRO A 362 22.48 16.79 1.25
N LEU A 363 21.81 15.69 0.90
CA LEU A 363 20.41 15.46 1.24
C LEU A 363 20.27 14.78 2.60
N GLU A 364 19.15 15.01 3.25
CA GLU A 364 18.77 14.34 4.50
C GLU A 364 18.64 12.80 4.34
N ARG A 365 18.77 12.05 5.46
CA ARG A 365 18.84 10.57 5.49
C ARG A 365 17.83 9.87 4.57
N HIS A 366 16.55 10.26 4.59
CA HIS A 366 15.50 9.59 3.82
C HIS A 366 15.41 10.05 2.35
N GLY A 367 16.01 11.18 2.02
CA GLY A 367 16.05 11.75 0.67
C GLY A 367 17.22 11.24 -0.17
N ARG A 368 18.13 10.44 0.42
CA ARG A 368 19.33 9.90 -0.24
C ARG A 368 19.03 8.71 -1.17
N ASN A 369 20.06 8.31 -1.91
CA ASN A 369 20.02 7.31 -2.99
C ASN A 369 20.22 5.84 -2.58
N GLY A 370 20.36 5.53 -1.29
CA GLY A 370 20.77 4.20 -0.82
C GLY A 370 19.92 3.03 -1.33
N HIS A 371 18.65 3.28 -1.65
CA HIS A 371 17.74 2.29 -2.20
C HIS A 371 18.04 1.89 -3.66
N LEU A 372 18.63 2.78 -4.45
CA LEU A 372 18.73 2.58 -5.91
C LEU A 372 19.67 1.44 -6.29
N ALA A 373 20.73 1.20 -5.52
CA ALA A 373 21.62 0.06 -5.76
C ALA A 373 20.87 -1.26 -5.58
N SER A 374 20.14 -1.39 -4.46
CA SER A 374 19.32 -2.56 -4.17
C SER A 374 18.22 -2.79 -5.20
N TRP A 375 17.62 -1.71 -5.70
CA TRP A 375 16.57 -1.79 -6.73
C TRP A 375 17.13 -2.23 -8.07
N ALA A 376 18.29 -1.71 -8.47
CA ALA A 376 18.96 -2.11 -9.70
C ALA A 376 19.31 -3.61 -9.65
N GLU A 377 19.88 -4.07 -8.55
CA GLU A 377 20.23 -5.48 -8.34
C GLU A 377 19.00 -6.40 -8.35
N ALA A 378 17.93 -6.02 -7.66
CA ALA A 378 16.70 -6.80 -7.64
C ALA A 378 16.06 -6.92 -9.04
N LEU A 379 16.06 -5.84 -9.84
CA LEU A 379 15.57 -5.87 -11.22
C LEU A 379 16.46 -6.70 -12.18
N GLU A 380 17.74 -6.86 -11.86
CA GLU A 380 18.68 -7.64 -12.67
C GLU A 380 18.59 -9.14 -12.37
N THR A 381 18.32 -9.51 -11.11
CA THR A 381 18.48 -10.88 -10.61
C THR A 381 17.18 -11.66 -10.41
N PHE A 382 16.02 -11.08 -10.75
CA PHE A 382 14.68 -11.64 -10.49
C PHE A 382 14.05 -12.44 -11.66
#